data_AF-A0A6P7JCL2-F1
#
_entry.id   AF-A0A6P7JCL2-F1
#
_cell.length_a   1.000
_cell.length_b   1.000
_cell.length_c   1.000
_cell.angle_alpha   90.00
_cell.angle_beta   90.00
_cell.angle_gamma   90.00
#
_symmetry.space_group_name_H-M   'P 1'
#
loop_
_entity.id
_entity.type
_entity.pdbx_description
1 polymer ?
#
loop_
_entity_poly.entity_id
_entity_poly.type
_entity_poly.pdbx_seq_one_letter_code
_entity_poly.pdbx_strand_id
1 'polypeptide(L)'
;MTAPKTQKDKASKRKRVALTVLTVVVLLGILATAGYFIKQLIDSKYFFCTRSVRFIPIEKACDGKDDCAGGEDEVTCLSNFTVNTTFPVRLTSGQHVLQVYSPGSGWRSVCSDDWTTQHTQTACTQLGYTYKPSSTGVPVDTLMSFLKTGPFTAVRPGTETTPTHQATIDRSVCRSGSVISLSCSDCGLVGSQDRIVGGTDAFIQDWPWQVSLQQGGQHTCGGSLVSPRWVVTAAHCFTGSKKELSRWRVVSGRTYMSTLGGSYVDRIIVNGEYNHARNDYDIALMRLSSPITVGETRKPTCLPPKAFGLEDGASMVVTGWGYLEENGNVSPSLQKGNIPLISQSVCSSPTIYGSMITQRMLCAGFMEGKVDACQGDSGGPLVHFTSSRWNLVGVVSWGVGCARERRPGVYSNVEEMLNWIYTVIEKNP
;
A
#
# COMPACT_ATOMS: atom_id res chain seq x y z
N MET A 1 35.02 43.93 62.98
CA MET A 1 33.66 43.44 63.24
C MET A 1 33.04 42.93 61.95
N THR A 2 32.94 41.63 61.76
CA THR A 2 32.10 41.04 60.70
C THR A 2 31.71 39.63 61.13
N ALA A 3 30.46 39.44 61.53
CA ALA A 3 29.96 38.18 62.07
C ALA A 3 29.83 37.09 60.98
N PRO A 4 30.16 35.82 61.27
CA PRO A 4 30.02 34.74 60.31
C PRO A 4 28.54 34.36 60.17
N LYS A 5 27.99 34.49 58.95
CA LYS A 5 26.61 34.06 58.63
C LYS A 5 26.45 32.56 58.88
N THR A 6 25.53 32.21 59.78
CA THR A 6 25.21 30.87 60.28
C THR A 6 24.76 29.93 59.16
N GLN A 7 25.17 28.66 59.25
CA GLN A 7 24.94 27.58 58.27
C GLN A 7 23.46 27.38 57.88
N LYS A 8 22.52 27.78 58.76
CA LYS A 8 21.06 27.74 58.58
C LYS A 8 20.54 28.72 57.51
N ASP A 9 21.17 29.90 57.38
CA ASP A 9 20.79 30.90 56.36
C ASP A 9 21.20 30.49 54.94
N LYS A 10 22.34 29.79 54.82
CA LYS A 10 22.80 29.26 53.52
C LYS A 10 21.87 28.15 53.00
N ALA A 11 21.35 27.31 53.88
CA ALA A 11 20.38 26.25 53.53
C ALA A 11 19.00 26.84 53.13
N SER A 12 18.52 27.86 53.85
CA SER A 12 17.27 28.58 53.52
C SER A 12 17.37 29.29 52.15
N LYS A 13 18.50 29.96 51.89
CA LYS A 13 18.74 30.65 50.62
C LYS A 13 18.84 29.68 49.43
N ARG A 14 19.52 28.52 49.61
CA ARG A 14 19.55 27.45 48.59
C ARG A 14 18.17 26.87 48.31
N LYS A 15 17.34 26.64 49.34
CA LYS A 15 15.95 26.18 49.15
C LYS A 15 15.09 27.18 48.37
N ARG A 16 15.20 28.49 48.66
CA ARG A 16 14.49 29.54 47.90
C ARG A 16 14.92 29.57 46.43
N VAL A 17 16.24 29.52 46.15
CA VAL A 17 16.75 29.49 44.78
C VAL A 17 16.29 28.23 44.04
N ALA A 18 16.33 27.06 44.68
CA ALA A 18 15.85 25.81 44.08
C ALA A 18 14.33 25.86 43.78
N LEU A 19 13.52 26.45 44.66
CA LEU A 19 12.08 26.62 44.44
C LEU A 19 11.81 27.57 43.26
N THR A 20 12.53 28.69 43.16
CA THR A 20 12.40 29.64 42.05
C THR A 20 12.79 29.00 40.72
N VAL A 21 13.91 28.27 40.69
CA VAL A 21 14.35 27.52 39.49
C VAL A 21 13.29 26.48 39.10
N LEU A 22 12.74 25.73 40.06
CA LEU A 22 11.69 24.75 39.81
C LEU A 22 10.43 25.41 39.22
N THR A 23 9.99 26.55 39.77
CA THR A 23 8.83 27.29 39.21
C THR A 23 9.08 27.79 37.79
N VAL A 24 10.29 28.28 37.48
CA VAL A 24 10.63 28.72 36.13
C VAL A 24 10.65 27.54 35.16
N VAL A 25 11.22 26.40 35.55
CA VAL A 25 11.24 25.18 34.73
C VAL A 25 9.82 24.67 34.48
N VAL A 26 8.95 24.67 35.49
CA VAL A 26 7.55 24.26 35.33
C VAL A 26 6.80 25.22 34.40
N LEU A 27 6.98 26.53 34.54
CA LEU A 27 6.36 27.52 33.64
C LEU A 27 6.84 27.36 32.19
N LEU A 28 8.15 27.15 31.97
CA LEU A 28 8.69 26.88 30.64
C LEU A 28 8.14 25.57 30.08
N GLY A 29 8.00 24.53 30.91
CA GLY A 29 7.35 23.27 30.52
C GLY A 29 5.89 23.48 30.08
N ILE A 30 5.11 24.24 30.85
CA ILE A 30 3.73 24.58 30.51
C ILE A 30 3.68 25.37 29.19
N LEU A 31 4.50 26.40 29.03
CA LEU A 31 4.55 27.18 27.78
C LEU A 31 4.95 26.33 26.57
N ALA A 32 5.91 25.42 26.73
CA ALA A 32 6.32 24.51 25.67
C ALA A 32 5.18 23.55 25.29
N THR A 33 4.49 22.96 26.29
CA THR A 33 3.32 22.09 26.02
C THR A 33 2.17 22.87 25.38
N ALA A 34 1.86 24.06 25.87
CA ALA A 34 0.84 24.92 25.28
C ALA A 34 1.20 25.30 23.84
N GLY A 35 2.44 25.70 23.59
CA GLY A 35 2.94 25.99 22.24
C GLY A 35 2.85 24.78 21.30
N TYR A 36 3.15 23.58 21.80
CA TYR A 36 2.98 22.34 21.05
C TYR A 36 1.53 22.07 20.68
N PHE A 37 0.59 22.21 21.62
CA PHE A 37 -0.84 22.03 21.36
C PHE A 37 -1.41 23.10 20.42
N ILE A 38 -0.98 24.36 20.58
CA ILE A 38 -1.38 25.45 19.67
C ILE A 38 -0.89 25.16 18.25
N LYS A 39 0.37 24.74 18.09
CA LYS A 39 0.90 24.35 16.79
C LYS A 39 0.09 23.21 16.17
N GLN A 40 -0.16 22.14 16.92
CA GLN A 40 -0.98 21.02 16.45
C GLN A 40 -2.38 21.48 16.02
N LEU A 41 -2.99 22.39 16.76
CA LEU A 41 -4.32 22.92 16.44
C LEU A 41 -4.30 23.78 15.18
N ILE A 42 -3.28 24.63 15.01
CA ILE A 42 -3.09 25.43 13.80
C ILE A 42 -2.86 24.52 12.58
N ASP A 43 -1.89 23.60 12.66
CA ASP A 43 -1.56 22.64 11.59
C ASP A 43 -2.75 21.71 11.26
N SER A 44 -3.69 21.53 12.20
CA SER A 44 -4.91 20.74 11.96
C SER A 44 -5.93 21.45 11.08
N LYS A 45 -5.99 22.79 11.14
CA LYS A 45 -7.06 23.62 10.53
C LYS A 45 -6.59 24.60 9.45
N TYR A 46 -5.30 24.92 9.42
CA TYR A 46 -4.76 25.96 8.57
C TYR A 46 -3.54 25.47 7.80
N PHE A 47 -3.39 25.95 6.57
CA PHE A 47 -2.18 25.84 5.77
C PHE A 47 -1.38 27.15 5.89
N PHE A 48 -0.08 27.04 6.12
CA PHE A 48 0.79 28.20 6.24
C PHE A 48 1.50 28.48 4.91
N CYS A 49 1.08 29.56 4.25
CA CYS A 49 1.75 30.08 3.07
C CYS A 49 3.11 30.66 3.46
N THR A 50 4.21 29.99 3.09
CA THR A 50 5.57 30.39 3.50
C THR A 50 6.02 31.68 2.85
N ARG A 51 5.64 31.92 1.58
CA ARG A 51 6.06 33.11 0.82
C ARG A 51 5.28 34.35 1.20
N SER A 52 3.98 34.18 1.45
CA SER A 52 3.08 35.29 1.82
C SER A 52 2.92 35.45 3.33
N VAL A 53 3.50 34.57 4.13
CA VAL A 53 3.48 34.58 5.61
C VAL A 53 2.05 34.72 6.14
N ARG A 54 1.12 33.94 5.58
CA ARG A 54 -0.29 33.96 5.97
C ARG A 54 -0.83 32.55 6.19
N PHE A 55 -1.86 32.45 7.01
CA PHE A 55 -2.63 31.22 7.18
C PHE A 55 -3.88 31.27 6.30
N ILE A 56 -4.12 30.21 5.55
CA ILE A 56 -5.39 29.97 4.87
C ILE A 56 -6.09 28.77 5.51
N PRO A 57 -7.43 28.72 5.53
CA PRO A 57 -8.15 27.51 5.92
C PRO A 57 -7.70 26.32 5.08
N ILE A 58 -7.55 25.15 5.70
CA ILE A 58 -7.01 23.95 5.02
C ILE A 58 -7.86 23.52 3.82
N GLU A 59 -9.16 23.75 3.86
CA GLU A 59 -10.08 23.47 2.76
C GLU A 59 -9.80 24.27 1.49
N LYS A 60 -9.00 25.34 1.59
CA LYS A 60 -8.51 26.11 0.45
C LYS A 60 -7.19 25.59 -0.12
N ALA A 61 -6.46 24.77 0.62
CA ALA A 61 -5.27 24.13 0.06
C ALA A 61 -5.70 22.97 -0.85
N CYS A 62 -5.12 22.88 -2.05
CA CYS A 62 -5.49 21.90 -3.07
C CYS A 62 -6.95 22.05 -3.56
N ASP A 63 -7.43 23.29 -3.66
CA ASP A 63 -8.77 23.63 -4.16
C ASP A 63 -8.77 24.07 -5.64
N GLY A 64 -7.59 24.17 -6.27
CA GLY A 64 -7.38 24.58 -7.64
C GLY A 64 -7.33 26.10 -7.85
N LYS A 65 -7.23 26.89 -6.78
CA LYS A 65 -7.05 28.34 -6.83
C LYS A 65 -5.78 28.74 -6.09
N ASP A 66 -5.13 29.79 -6.58
CA ASP A 66 -3.95 30.35 -5.91
C ASP A 66 -4.38 31.21 -4.70
N ASP A 67 -4.65 30.58 -3.56
CA ASP A 67 -4.88 31.23 -2.27
C ASP A 67 -3.56 31.51 -1.52
N CYS A 68 -2.40 31.13 -2.04
CA CYS A 68 -1.08 31.62 -1.58
C CYS A 68 -0.27 32.26 -2.73
N ALA A 69 0.77 33.02 -2.37
CA ALA A 69 1.63 33.68 -3.36
C ALA A 69 2.41 32.66 -4.21
N GLY A 70 2.13 32.67 -5.52
CA GLY A 70 2.74 31.74 -6.48
C GLY A 70 2.19 30.31 -6.40
N GLY A 71 0.96 30.14 -5.91
CA GLY A 71 0.26 28.86 -5.89
C GLY A 71 0.92 27.80 -5.00
N GLU A 72 1.65 28.19 -3.94
CA GLU A 72 2.36 27.25 -3.07
C GLU A 72 1.42 26.26 -2.34
N ASP A 73 0.15 26.61 -2.23
CA ASP A 73 -0.96 25.78 -1.75
C ASP A 73 -1.40 24.70 -2.76
N GLU A 74 -1.08 24.86 -4.05
CA GLU A 74 -1.50 23.96 -5.13
C GLU A 74 -0.35 23.07 -5.67
N VAL A 75 0.90 23.41 -5.36
CA VAL A 75 2.07 22.65 -5.86
C VAL A 75 2.31 21.33 -5.13
N THR A 76 1.82 21.18 -3.89
CA THR A 76 2.11 20.03 -3.02
C THR A 76 0.87 19.17 -2.77
N CYS A 77 0.09 18.97 -3.83
CA CYS A 77 -1.17 18.23 -3.81
C CYS A 77 -1.04 16.83 -4.37
N LEU A 78 -1.93 15.94 -3.94
CA LEU A 78 -2.10 14.64 -4.61
C LEU A 78 -2.50 14.84 -6.07
N SER A 79 -2.21 13.83 -6.89
CA SER A 79 -2.57 13.82 -8.31
C SER A 79 -3.51 12.67 -8.62
N ASN A 80 -4.35 12.87 -9.65
CA ASN A 80 -5.15 11.81 -10.24
C ASN A 80 -4.44 11.30 -11.50
N PHE A 81 -4.49 10.00 -11.73
CA PHE A 81 -3.88 9.40 -12.92
C PHE A 81 -4.83 8.38 -13.56
N THR A 82 -5.14 8.59 -14.83
CA THR A 82 -5.95 7.67 -15.66
C THR A 82 -5.04 7.00 -16.68
N VAL A 83 -5.23 5.70 -16.87
CA VAL A 83 -4.42 4.89 -17.78
C VAL A 83 -5.21 4.59 -19.05
N ASN A 84 -4.75 5.14 -20.17
CA ASN A 84 -5.35 4.92 -21.48
C ASN A 84 -4.64 3.81 -22.29
N THR A 85 -3.60 3.19 -21.72
CA THR A 85 -2.72 2.25 -22.41
C THR A 85 -2.54 0.98 -21.59
N THR A 86 -2.32 -0.14 -22.25
CA THR A 86 -1.96 -1.39 -21.58
C THR A 86 -0.47 -1.40 -21.24
N PHE A 87 -0.13 -1.59 -19.97
CA PHE A 87 1.22 -1.83 -19.50
C PHE A 87 1.76 -3.09 -20.19
N PRO A 88 2.91 -3.03 -20.87
CA PRO A 88 3.21 -3.96 -21.94
C PRO A 88 3.84 -5.29 -21.48
N VAL A 89 4.04 -5.49 -20.18
CA VAL A 89 4.67 -6.69 -19.60
C VAL A 89 3.83 -7.19 -18.44
N ARG A 90 3.58 -8.49 -18.36
CA ARG A 90 2.91 -9.09 -17.19
C ARG A 90 3.40 -10.51 -16.93
N LEU A 91 3.17 -10.95 -15.69
CA LEU A 91 3.22 -12.36 -15.33
C LEU A 91 1.80 -12.91 -15.34
N THR A 92 1.61 -14.14 -15.79
CA THR A 92 0.32 -14.82 -15.82
C THR A 92 0.40 -16.21 -15.18
N SER A 93 -0.72 -16.66 -14.60
CA SER A 93 -0.88 -17.92 -13.85
C SER A 93 0.00 -18.06 -12.62
N GLY A 94 -0.25 -19.09 -11.81
CA GLY A 94 0.61 -19.47 -10.67
C GLY A 94 2.03 -19.90 -11.07
N GLN A 95 2.29 -20.19 -12.35
CA GLN A 95 3.63 -20.48 -12.89
C GLN A 95 4.39 -19.21 -13.29
N HIS A 96 3.82 -18.01 -13.11
CA HIS A 96 4.48 -16.73 -13.41
C HIS A 96 5.06 -16.65 -14.84
N VAL A 97 4.30 -17.15 -15.83
CA VAL A 97 4.70 -17.11 -17.24
C VAL A 97 4.75 -15.66 -17.70
N LEU A 98 5.86 -15.27 -18.33
CA LEU A 98 6.05 -13.94 -18.89
C LEU A 98 5.22 -13.76 -20.17
N GLN A 99 4.43 -12.69 -20.20
CA GLN A 99 3.75 -12.25 -21.41
C GLN A 99 4.08 -10.79 -21.72
N VAL A 100 4.15 -10.50 -23.01
CA VAL A 100 4.28 -9.12 -23.52
C VAL A 100 3.06 -8.76 -24.36
N TYR A 101 2.68 -7.50 -24.31
CA TYR A 101 1.60 -6.94 -25.11
C TYR A 101 2.17 -6.13 -26.27
N SER A 102 1.56 -6.25 -27.44
CA SER A 102 1.79 -5.31 -28.55
C SER A 102 0.45 -4.92 -29.18
N PRO A 103 0.28 -3.64 -29.58
CA PRO A 103 -0.87 -3.23 -30.37
C PRO A 103 -1.03 -4.12 -31.61
N GLY A 104 -2.25 -4.62 -31.87
CA GLY A 104 -2.56 -5.50 -33.01
C GLY A 104 -2.43 -7.00 -32.71
N SER A 105 -1.33 -7.44 -32.11
CA SER A 105 -1.07 -8.88 -31.84
C SER A 105 -1.51 -9.35 -30.43
N GLY A 106 -1.93 -8.44 -29.55
CA GLY A 106 -2.42 -8.79 -28.21
C GLY A 106 -1.33 -9.30 -27.27
N TRP A 107 -1.72 -10.11 -26.28
CA TRP A 107 -0.80 -10.72 -25.31
C TRP A 107 -0.15 -11.98 -25.87
N ARG A 108 1.17 -12.09 -25.77
CA ARG A 108 1.95 -13.24 -26.26
C ARG A 108 2.89 -13.77 -25.19
N SER A 109 2.94 -15.09 -25.05
CA SER A 109 3.85 -15.76 -24.12
C SER A 109 5.27 -15.77 -24.68
N VAL A 110 6.24 -15.42 -23.83
CA VAL A 110 7.64 -15.30 -24.25
C VAL A 110 8.32 -16.67 -24.21
N CYS A 111 8.84 -17.12 -25.34
CA CYS A 111 9.60 -18.36 -25.47
C CYS A 111 10.94 -18.28 -24.74
N SER A 112 11.47 -19.43 -24.30
CA SER A 112 12.82 -19.52 -23.76
C SER A 112 13.94 -19.48 -24.81
N ASP A 113 13.57 -19.30 -26.07
CA ASP A 113 14.49 -19.20 -27.20
C ASP A 113 15.42 -17.98 -27.01
N ASP A 114 16.74 -18.21 -27.00
CA ASP A 114 17.78 -17.19 -26.87
C ASP A 114 17.67 -16.30 -25.60
N TRP A 115 16.92 -16.75 -24.58
CA TRP A 115 16.69 -16.01 -23.36
C TRP A 115 17.92 -16.03 -22.44
N THR A 116 18.27 -14.88 -21.86
CA THR A 116 19.47 -14.74 -21.01
C THR A 116 19.12 -14.18 -19.62
N THR A 117 20.10 -14.24 -18.71
CA THR A 117 20.00 -13.63 -17.38
C THR A 117 19.81 -12.11 -17.46
N GLN A 118 20.33 -11.45 -18.49
CA GLN A 118 20.16 -10.01 -18.65
C GLN A 118 18.75 -9.63 -19.13
N HIS A 119 18.15 -10.43 -20.03
CA HIS A 119 16.71 -10.29 -20.34
C HIS A 119 15.83 -10.45 -19.10
N THR A 120 16.20 -11.39 -18.22
CA THR A 120 15.53 -11.61 -16.92
C THR A 120 15.59 -10.36 -16.05
N GLN A 121 16.77 -9.75 -15.91
CA GLN A 121 16.93 -8.50 -15.16
C GLN A 121 16.08 -7.37 -15.75
N THR A 122 16.10 -7.20 -17.07
CA THR A 122 15.34 -6.15 -17.77
C THR A 122 13.83 -6.33 -17.56
N ALA A 123 13.29 -7.54 -17.77
CA ALA A 123 11.87 -7.82 -17.59
C ALA A 123 11.41 -7.61 -16.14
N CYS A 124 12.19 -8.08 -15.15
CA CYS A 124 11.87 -7.88 -13.75
C CYS A 124 11.96 -6.40 -13.33
N THR A 125 12.92 -5.64 -13.88
CA THR A 125 13.05 -4.21 -13.62
C THR A 125 11.87 -3.43 -14.16
N GLN A 126 11.35 -3.79 -15.35
CA GLN A 126 10.12 -3.20 -15.87
C GLN A 126 8.91 -3.46 -14.96
N LEU A 127 8.85 -4.63 -14.33
CA LEU A 127 7.82 -4.96 -13.34
C LEU A 127 8.07 -4.34 -11.95
N GLY A 128 9.14 -3.54 -11.79
CA GLY A 128 9.48 -2.84 -10.55
C GLY A 128 10.35 -3.61 -9.56
N TYR A 129 10.84 -4.80 -9.93
CA TYR A 129 11.65 -5.66 -9.07
C TYR A 129 13.13 -5.53 -9.39
N THR A 130 13.98 -5.46 -8.35
CA THR A 130 15.42 -5.23 -8.53
C THR A 130 16.32 -6.28 -7.87
N TYR A 131 15.78 -7.15 -7.02
CA TYR A 131 16.56 -8.11 -6.24
C TYR A 131 16.67 -9.48 -6.90
N LYS A 132 17.91 -9.89 -7.23
CA LYS A 132 18.32 -11.23 -7.70
C LYS A 132 17.26 -11.98 -8.52
N PRO A 133 16.79 -11.40 -9.64
CA PRO A 133 15.78 -12.05 -10.45
C PRO A 133 16.34 -13.32 -11.10
N SER A 134 15.51 -14.35 -11.21
CA SER A 134 15.83 -15.59 -11.91
C SER A 134 14.71 -15.96 -12.88
N SER A 135 15.05 -16.80 -13.86
CA SER A 135 14.10 -17.30 -14.85
C SER A 135 14.31 -18.79 -15.08
N THR A 136 13.23 -19.47 -15.47
CA THR A 136 13.25 -20.89 -15.82
C THR A 136 12.39 -21.12 -17.06
N GLY A 137 12.78 -22.11 -17.88
CA GLY A 137 11.97 -22.57 -19.00
C GLY A 137 10.90 -23.55 -18.50
N VAL A 138 9.65 -23.28 -18.84
CA VAL A 138 8.50 -24.13 -18.53
C VAL A 138 7.97 -24.74 -19.82
N PRO A 139 7.92 -26.08 -19.94
CA PRO A 139 7.39 -26.75 -21.12
C PRO A 139 5.94 -26.35 -21.41
N VAL A 140 5.64 -26.03 -22.68
CA VAL A 140 4.32 -25.50 -23.10
C VAL A 140 3.17 -26.47 -22.80
N ASP A 141 3.43 -27.77 -22.88
CA ASP A 141 2.46 -28.84 -22.62
C ASP A 141 2.02 -28.93 -21.15
N THR A 142 2.84 -28.44 -20.22
CA THR A 142 2.54 -28.40 -18.77
C THR A 142 1.71 -27.19 -18.35
N LEU A 143 1.54 -26.20 -19.23
CA LEU A 143 0.81 -24.97 -18.92
C LEU A 143 -0.71 -25.19 -18.85
N MET A 144 -1.42 -24.19 -18.34
CA MET A 144 -2.89 -24.15 -18.42
C MET A 144 -3.36 -24.17 -19.89
N SER A 145 -4.55 -24.72 -20.14
CA SER A 145 -5.09 -24.94 -21.50
C SER A 145 -5.02 -23.71 -22.41
N PHE A 146 -5.36 -22.53 -21.88
CA PHE A 146 -5.35 -21.26 -22.63
C PHE A 146 -3.95 -20.74 -22.98
N LEU A 147 -2.87 -21.28 -22.40
CA LEU A 147 -1.48 -20.91 -22.70
C LEU A 147 -0.79 -21.87 -23.67
N LYS A 148 -1.37 -23.07 -23.92
CA LYS A 148 -0.73 -24.10 -24.74
C LYS A 148 -0.68 -23.76 -26.23
N THR A 149 -1.68 -23.04 -26.73
CA THR A 149 -1.90 -22.82 -28.17
C THR A 149 -1.31 -21.49 -28.68
N GLY A 150 -0.56 -20.77 -27.84
CA GLY A 150 -0.08 -19.43 -28.15
C GLY A 150 -1.17 -18.37 -28.06
N PRO A 151 -0.90 -17.15 -28.54
CA PRO A 151 0.23 -16.76 -29.39
C PRO A 151 1.58 -16.63 -28.64
N PHE A 152 2.68 -16.87 -29.34
CA PHE A 152 4.04 -16.87 -28.78
C PHE A 152 4.93 -15.78 -29.39
N THR A 153 6.01 -15.44 -28.68
CA THR A 153 7.02 -14.50 -29.16
C THR A 153 8.38 -14.84 -28.55
N ALA A 154 9.48 -14.47 -29.20
CA ALA A 154 10.83 -14.69 -28.69
C ALA A 154 11.62 -13.38 -28.68
N VAL A 155 12.61 -13.25 -27.80
CA VAL A 155 13.50 -12.08 -27.80
C VAL A 155 14.43 -12.10 -29.02
N ARG A 156 14.82 -10.91 -29.51
CA ARG A 156 15.84 -10.77 -30.55
C ARG A 156 17.24 -10.93 -29.92
N PRO A 157 18.16 -11.68 -30.54
CA PRO A 157 19.55 -11.69 -30.10
C PRO A 157 20.14 -10.27 -30.05
N GLY A 158 20.92 -9.94 -29.01
CA GLY A 158 21.57 -8.63 -28.88
C GLY A 158 20.67 -7.49 -28.39
N THR A 159 19.51 -7.79 -27.81
CA THR A 159 18.55 -6.79 -27.29
C THR A 159 18.37 -6.86 -25.77
N GLU A 160 19.39 -7.32 -25.05
CA GLU A 160 19.34 -7.66 -23.63
C GLU A 160 18.94 -6.48 -22.72
N THR A 161 19.28 -5.25 -23.11
CA THR A 161 19.00 -4.01 -22.37
C THR A 161 17.77 -3.25 -22.86
N THR A 162 17.14 -3.71 -23.95
CA THR A 162 15.96 -3.08 -24.52
C THR A 162 14.71 -3.53 -23.76
N PRO A 163 13.73 -2.65 -23.51
CA PRO A 163 12.46 -3.05 -22.90
C PRO A 163 11.87 -4.28 -23.60
N THR A 164 11.52 -5.31 -22.82
CA THR A 164 11.22 -6.67 -23.33
C THR A 164 10.17 -6.65 -24.44
N HIS A 165 9.12 -5.84 -24.27
CA HIS A 165 8.03 -5.70 -25.24
C HIS A 165 8.42 -5.10 -26.60
N GLN A 166 9.56 -4.39 -26.68
CA GLN A 166 10.10 -3.80 -27.92
C GLN A 166 11.11 -4.74 -28.60
N ALA A 167 11.65 -5.68 -27.82
CA ALA A 167 12.73 -6.58 -28.18
C ALA A 167 12.25 -7.93 -28.77
N THR A 168 10.97 -8.08 -29.13
CA THR A 168 10.38 -9.39 -29.44
C THR A 168 10.03 -9.60 -30.92
N ILE A 169 10.07 -10.85 -31.37
CA ILE A 169 9.63 -11.33 -32.70
C ILE A 169 8.58 -12.42 -32.51
N ASP A 170 7.45 -12.26 -33.20
CA ASP A 170 6.33 -13.20 -33.13
C ASP A 170 6.71 -14.60 -33.65
N ARG A 171 6.19 -15.63 -32.97
CA ARG A 171 6.45 -17.04 -33.26
C ARG A 171 5.12 -17.80 -33.27
N SER A 172 4.97 -18.72 -34.21
CA SER A 172 3.87 -19.69 -34.18
C SER A 172 4.10 -20.75 -33.09
N VAL A 173 5.35 -21.13 -32.83
CA VAL A 173 5.76 -22.12 -31.82
C VAL A 173 7.14 -21.73 -31.26
N CYS A 174 7.40 -22.04 -29.98
CA CYS A 174 8.71 -21.90 -29.35
C CYS A 174 9.66 -23.02 -29.81
N ARG A 175 10.85 -22.69 -30.30
CA ARG A 175 11.82 -23.68 -30.82
C ARG A 175 12.34 -24.60 -29.71
N SER A 176 12.48 -24.07 -28.51
CA SER A 176 12.82 -24.80 -27.29
C SER A 176 11.66 -25.65 -26.72
N GLY A 177 10.44 -25.51 -27.26
CA GLY A 177 9.25 -26.15 -26.70
C GLY A 177 8.81 -25.60 -25.34
N SER A 178 9.44 -24.51 -24.87
CA SER A 178 9.22 -23.94 -23.53
C SER A 178 9.04 -22.42 -23.57
N VAL A 179 8.34 -21.89 -22.57
CA VAL A 179 8.18 -20.46 -22.31
C VAL A 179 8.91 -20.05 -21.05
N ILE A 180 9.16 -18.75 -20.87
CA ILE A 180 9.85 -18.23 -19.70
C ILE A 180 8.88 -18.01 -18.55
N SER A 181 9.22 -18.59 -17.41
CA SER A 181 8.71 -18.22 -16.09
C SER A 181 9.72 -17.33 -15.38
N LEU A 182 9.26 -16.24 -14.77
CA LEU A 182 10.09 -15.32 -14.01
C LEU A 182 9.87 -15.47 -12.51
N SER A 183 10.97 -15.51 -11.77
CA SER A 183 11.02 -15.28 -10.33
C SER A 183 11.72 -13.95 -10.06
N CYS A 184 10.98 -12.86 -10.23
CA CYS A 184 11.38 -11.53 -9.81
C CYS A 184 11.06 -11.40 -8.31
N SER A 185 12.01 -11.41 -7.38
CA SER A 185 11.59 -11.33 -5.97
C SER A 185 12.56 -10.72 -4.96
N ASP A 186 12.07 -9.66 -4.32
CA ASP A 186 12.34 -9.15 -2.97
C ASP A 186 11.08 -9.19 -2.06
N CYS A 187 9.98 -9.83 -2.50
CA CYS A 187 8.66 -9.69 -1.91
C CYS A 187 8.07 -10.98 -1.27
N GLY A 188 7.09 -10.79 -0.38
CA GLY A 188 6.16 -11.83 0.08
C GLY A 188 6.75 -12.89 1.02
N LEU A 189 7.97 -12.67 1.53
CA LEU A 189 8.70 -13.62 2.40
C LEU A 189 8.60 -13.24 3.88
N VAL A 190 8.21 -14.19 4.72
CA VAL A 190 8.15 -14.06 6.19
C VAL A 190 9.02 -15.15 6.85
N GLY A 191 9.63 -14.83 7.99
CA GLY A 191 10.70 -15.65 8.60
C GLY A 191 10.24 -16.89 9.38
N SER A 192 8.98 -16.95 9.81
CA SER A 192 8.37 -18.13 10.45
C SER A 192 6.84 -18.00 10.40
N GLN A 193 6.13 -19.10 10.20
CA GLN A 193 4.67 -19.16 10.11
C GLN A 193 4.11 -19.95 11.30
N ASP A 194 4.08 -19.35 12.47
CA ASP A 194 3.30 -19.93 13.56
C ASP A 194 1.81 -19.65 13.30
N ARG A 195 1.06 -20.72 12.99
CA ARG A 195 -0.37 -20.67 12.73
C ARG A 195 -1.10 -20.19 13.98
N ILE A 196 -1.67 -18.98 13.92
CA ILE A 196 -2.64 -18.51 14.92
C ILE A 196 -3.93 -18.16 14.17
N VAL A 197 -5.03 -18.74 14.65
CA VAL A 197 -6.37 -18.76 14.05
C VAL A 197 -7.33 -17.97 14.95
N GLY A 198 -8.26 -17.22 14.36
CA GLY A 198 -9.14 -16.28 15.05
C GLY A 198 -8.52 -14.89 15.12
N GLY A 199 -9.33 -13.83 15.14
CA GLY A 199 -8.82 -12.46 15.22
C GLY A 199 -7.96 -12.26 16.47
N THR A 200 -6.66 -12.03 16.29
CA THR A 200 -5.71 -11.91 17.40
C THR A 200 -4.64 -10.88 17.09
N ASP A 201 -3.96 -10.43 18.14
CA ASP A 201 -2.72 -9.66 18.03
C ASP A 201 -1.76 -10.31 17.02
N ALA A 202 -1.14 -9.47 16.21
CA ALA A 202 -0.20 -9.83 15.17
C ALA A 202 1.08 -9.02 15.32
N PHE A 203 2.21 -9.62 14.95
CA PHE A 203 3.50 -8.94 14.95
C PHE A 203 3.82 -8.41 13.57
N ILE A 204 4.47 -7.24 13.50
CA ILE A 204 4.84 -6.64 12.21
C ILE A 204 5.85 -7.51 11.43
N GLN A 205 6.59 -8.38 12.10
CA GLN A 205 7.50 -9.35 11.49
C GLN A 205 6.75 -10.40 10.64
N ASP A 206 5.50 -10.69 11.01
CA ASP A 206 4.64 -11.64 10.28
C ASP A 206 3.96 -10.97 9.08
N TRP A 207 3.79 -9.65 9.13
CA TRP A 207 3.11 -8.85 8.10
C TRP A 207 3.94 -7.60 7.74
N PRO A 208 5.20 -7.75 7.32
CA PRO A 208 6.17 -6.64 7.22
C PRO A 208 5.87 -5.63 6.11
N TRP A 209 4.86 -5.91 5.28
CA TRP A 209 4.33 -4.99 4.28
C TRP A 209 3.25 -4.06 4.84
N GLN A 210 2.63 -4.39 5.98
CA GLN A 210 1.60 -3.56 6.58
C GLN A 210 2.17 -2.19 6.96
N VAL A 211 1.46 -1.14 6.59
CA VAL A 211 1.77 0.23 7.02
C VAL A 211 0.55 0.95 7.58
N SER A 212 0.80 1.93 8.43
CA SER A 212 -0.17 2.89 8.93
C SER A 212 0.03 4.21 8.17
N LEU A 213 -1.02 4.63 7.46
CA LEU A 213 -1.07 5.92 6.78
C LEU A 213 -1.61 6.95 7.75
N GLN A 214 -0.79 7.95 8.04
CA GLN A 214 -1.10 8.95 9.04
C GLN A 214 -1.21 10.34 8.42
N GLN A 215 -2.29 11.03 8.76
CA GLN A 215 -2.48 12.42 8.44
C GLN A 215 -2.32 13.25 9.72
N GLY A 216 -1.36 14.18 9.75
CA GLY A 216 -1.11 14.99 10.95
C GLY A 216 -0.74 14.16 12.20
N GLY A 217 -0.10 13.00 12.00
CA GLY A 217 0.27 12.08 13.09
C GLY A 217 -0.87 11.20 13.63
N GLN A 218 -2.05 11.22 13.00
CA GLN A 218 -3.18 10.36 13.34
C GLN A 218 -3.39 9.28 12.29
N HIS A 219 -3.54 8.03 12.72
CA HIS A 219 -3.88 6.92 11.85
C HIS A 219 -5.21 7.18 11.14
N THR A 220 -5.19 7.07 9.81
CA THR A 220 -6.35 7.30 8.95
C THR A 220 -6.71 6.06 8.15
N CYS A 221 -5.71 5.37 7.59
CA CYS A 221 -5.88 4.19 6.76
C CYS A 221 -4.70 3.22 6.93
N GLY A 222 -4.90 1.98 6.52
CA GLY A 222 -3.84 1.03 6.24
C GLY A 222 -3.22 1.20 4.85
N GLY A 223 -2.18 0.42 4.58
CA GLY A 223 -1.52 0.33 3.29
C GLY A 223 -0.62 -0.90 3.22
N SER A 224 -0.12 -1.19 2.02
CA SER A 224 0.76 -2.33 1.75
C SER A 224 2.00 -1.89 0.99
N LEU A 225 3.19 -2.14 1.53
CA LEU A 225 4.44 -2.00 0.79
C LEU A 225 4.46 -3.01 -0.37
N VAL A 226 4.59 -2.54 -1.60
CA VAL A 226 4.74 -3.38 -2.80
C VAL A 226 6.14 -3.27 -3.41
N SER A 227 6.92 -2.26 -2.97
CA SER A 227 8.36 -2.17 -3.18
C SER A 227 8.99 -1.38 -2.03
N PRO A 228 10.33 -1.22 -1.97
CA PRO A 228 10.95 -0.37 -0.96
C PRO A 228 10.47 1.09 -0.96
N ARG A 229 9.89 1.57 -2.05
CA ARG A 229 9.47 2.98 -2.20
C ARG A 229 7.97 3.17 -2.41
N TRP A 230 7.23 2.11 -2.68
CA TRP A 230 5.82 2.19 -3.08
C TRP A 230 4.90 1.49 -2.10
N VAL A 231 3.81 2.18 -1.76
CA VAL A 231 2.71 1.67 -0.95
C VAL A 231 1.43 1.69 -1.78
N VAL A 232 0.73 0.56 -1.85
CA VAL A 232 -0.64 0.48 -2.37
C VAL A 232 -1.63 0.69 -1.21
N THR A 233 -2.69 1.45 -1.46
CA THR A 233 -3.78 1.73 -0.51
C THR A 233 -5.06 2.06 -1.27
N ALA A 234 -6.12 2.46 -0.57
CA ALA A 234 -7.41 2.83 -1.13
C ALA A 234 -7.45 4.32 -1.55
N ALA A 235 -8.16 4.63 -2.62
CA ALA A 235 -8.36 5.99 -3.10
C ALA A 235 -9.20 6.82 -2.12
N HIS A 236 -10.19 6.20 -1.48
CA HIS A 236 -11.10 6.89 -0.57
C HIS A 236 -10.41 7.49 0.67
N CYS A 237 -9.21 7.01 1.00
CA CYS A 237 -8.36 7.54 2.07
C CYS A 237 -7.99 9.02 1.87
N PHE A 238 -8.03 9.51 0.63
CA PHE A 238 -7.56 10.85 0.24
C PHE A 238 -8.67 11.83 -0.16
N THR A 239 -9.92 11.53 0.22
CA THR A 239 -11.08 12.38 -0.10
C THR A 239 -11.21 13.59 0.83
N GLY A 240 -11.98 14.61 0.39
CA GLY A 240 -12.24 15.80 1.19
C GLY A 240 -11.01 16.70 1.35
N SER A 241 -10.72 17.14 2.59
CA SER A 241 -9.58 18.01 2.94
C SER A 241 -8.24 17.27 3.06
N LYS A 242 -8.16 16.01 2.61
CA LYS A 242 -6.99 15.14 2.78
C LYS A 242 -6.03 15.13 1.59
N LYS A 243 -5.98 16.22 0.83
CA LYS A 243 -5.28 16.31 -0.45
C LYS A 243 -3.82 16.76 -0.36
N GLU A 244 -3.44 17.39 0.75
CA GLU A 244 -2.11 17.96 0.94
C GLU A 244 -1.06 16.89 1.30
N LEU A 245 -0.04 16.72 0.47
CA LEU A 245 1.01 15.69 0.64
C LEU A 245 1.80 15.86 1.94
N SER A 246 2.08 17.11 2.33
CA SER A 246 2.97 17.43 3.45
C SER A 246 2.49 16.85 4.79
N ARG A 247 1.17 16.65 4.91
CA ARG A 247 0.49 16.14 6.12
C ARG A 247 0.51 14.62 6.22
N TRP A 248 0.86 13.92 5.15
CA TRP A 248 0.86 12.47 5.10
C TRP A 248 2.23 11.87 5.49
N ARG A 249 2.19 10.84 6.32
CA ARG A 249 3.34 10.00 6.66
C ARG A 249 2.97 8.54 6.52
N VAL A 250 3.96 7.73 6.14
CA VAL A 250 3.85 6.26 6.11
C VAL A 250 4.64 5.70 7.29
N VAL A 251 3.95 5.13 8.26
CA VAL A 251 4.58 4.44 9.40
C VAL A 251 4.65 2.95 9.10
N SER A 252 5.87 2.42 8.97
CA SER A 252 6.15 1.01 8.67
C SER A 252 7.05 0.36 9.73
N GLY A 253 6.96 -0.96 9.89
CA GLY A 253 7.80 -1.70 10.83
C GLY A 253 7.46 -1.48 12.30
N ARG A 254 6.17 -1.29 12.61
CA ARG A 254 5.65 -1.14 13.97
C ARG A 254 4.53 -2.16 14.20
N THR A 255 4.53 -2.82 15.35
CA THR A 255 3.38 -3.60 15.85
C THR A 255 2.39 -2.69 16.57
N TYR A 256 2.89 -1.77 17.39
CA TYR A 256 2.06 -0.85 18.17
C TYR A 256 1.90 0.49 17.45
N MET A 257 0.70 1.06 17.54
CA MET A 257 0.39 2.36 16.98
C MET A 257 1.27 3.44 17.62
N SER A 258 1.85 4.31 16.78
CA SER A 258 2.69 5.43 17.19
C SER A 258 2.29 6.66 16.40
N THR A 259 2.18 7.81 17.06
CA THR A 259 1.92 9.11 16.40
C THR A 259 3.21 9.82 15.97
N LEU A 260 4.36 9.24 16.31
CA LEU A 260 5.68 9.78 16.01
C LEU A 260 6.41 8.95 14.96
N GLY A 261 7.13 9.65 14.09
CA GLY A 261 7.96 9.08 13.02
C GLY A 261 7.20 8.86 11.72
N GLY A 262 7.70 7.94 10.90
CA GLY A 262 7.17 7.63 9.57
C GLY A 262 7.98 8.27 8.45
N SER A 263 7.96 7.61 7.30
CA SER A 263 8.60 8.08 6.08
C SER A 263 7.79 9.24 5.49
N TYR A 264 8.51 10.24 4.97
CA TYR A 264 7.93 11.29 4.14
C TYR A 264 7.43 10.72 2.82
N VAL A 265 6.40 11.36 2.29
CA VAL A 265 5.73 11.00 1.04
C VAL A 265 6.01 12.13 0.05
N ASP A 266 6.47 11.80 -1.15
CA ASP A 266 6.68 12.80 -2.20
C ASP A 266 5.57 12.81 -3.27
N ARG A 267 4.79 11.73 -3.37
CA ARG A 267 3.63 11.63 -4.26
C ARG A 267 2.53 10.77 -3.66
N ILE A 268 1.28 11.20 -3.86
CA ILE A 268 0.08 10.39 -3.69
C ILE A 268 -0.66 10.45 -5.01
N ILE A 269 -0.88 9.29 -5.61
CA ILE A 269 -1.48 9.15 -6.94
C ILE A 269 -2.75 8.33 -6.77
N VAL A 270 -3.89 8.98 -6.98
CA VAL A 270 -5.22 8.37 -6.90
C VAL A 270 -5.62 7.88 -8.29
N ASN A 271 -6.28 6.73 -8.38
CA ASN A 271 -6.81 6.26 -9.65
C ASN A 271 -7.86 7.25 -10.17
N GLY A 272 -7.62 7.82 -11.35
CA GLY A 272 -8.48 8.82 -11.96
C GLY A 272 -9.86 8.30 -12.39
N GLU A 273 -10.04 6.97 -12.42
CA GLU A 273 -11.35 6.32 -12.65
C GLU A 273 -12.12 6.05 -11.34
N TYR A 274 -11.56 6.43 -10.18
CA TYR A 274 -12.19 6.23 -8.88
C TYR A 274 -13.57 6.90 -8.80
N ASN A 275 -14.60 6.09 -8.50
CA ASN A 275 -15.97 6.56 -8.35
C ASN A 275 -16.40 6.53 -6.88
N HIS A 276 -16.41 7.71 -6.24
CA HIS A 276 -16.79 7.89 -4.83
C HIS A 276 -18.20 7.36 -4.48
N ALA A 277 -19.15 7.36 -5.42
CA ALA A 277 -20.52 6.93 -5.13
C ALA A 277 -20.66 5.41 -5.09
N ARG A 278 -19.77 4.68 -5.77
CA ARG A 278 -19.78 3.21 -5.86
C ARG A 278 -18.58 2.54 -5.19
N ASN A 279 -17.60 3.32 -4.76
CA ASN A 279 -16.27 2.86 -4.37
C ASN A 279 -15.60 1.97 -5.45
N ASP A 280 -15.94 2.17 -6.73
CA ASP A 280 -15.33 1.43 -7.83
C ASP A 280 -13.99 2.08 -8.19
N TYR A 281 -13.00 1.28 -8.61
CA TYR A 281 -11.61 1.71 -8.80
C TYR A 281 -10.97 2.33 -7.55
N ASP A 282 -11.32 1.84 -6.36
CA ASP A 282 -10.81 2.34 -5.08
C ASP A 282 -9.38 1.89 -4.80
N ILE A 283 -8.43 2.47 -5.52
CA ILE A 283 -7.00 2.21 -5.38
C ILE A 283 -6.18 3.48 -5.56
N ALA A 284 -5.12 3.58 -4.78
CA ALA A 284 -4.14 4.65 -4.85
C ALA A 284 -2.73 4.13 -4.53
N LEU A 285 -1.73 4.89 -4.98
CA LEU A 285 -0.32 4.62 -4.71
C LEU A 285 0.30 5.81 -3.98
N MET A 286 1.05 5.52 -2.91
CA MET A 286 1.89 6.51 -2.24
C MET A 286 3.36 6.17 -2.51
N ARG A 287 4.13 7.18 -2.91
CA ARG A 287 5.57 7.07 -3.10
C ARG A 287 6.30 7.71 -1.93
N LEU A 288 7.21 6.95 -1.33
CA LEU A 288 8.06 7.42 -0.25
C LEU A 288 9.18 8.30 -0.81
N SER A 289 9.46 9.43 -0.15
CA SER A 289 10.56 10.32 -0.54
C SER A 289 11.91 9.59 -0.56
N SER A 290 12.08 8.62 0.34
CA SER A 290 13.25 7.73 0.39
C SER A 290 12.80 6.27 0.53
N PRO A 291 13.50 5.30 -0.11
CA PRO A 291 13.18 3.90 0.06
C PRO A 291 13.37 3.46 1.52
N ILE A 292 12.55 2.52 1.97
CA ILE A 292 12.73 1.87 3.27
C ILE A 292 14.00 1.04 3.27
N THR A 293 14.58 0.85 4.46
CA THR A 293 15.55 -0.22 4.69
C THR A 293 14.80 -1.53 4.83
N VAL A 294 14.98 -2.43 3.86
CA VAL A 294 14.41 -3.78 3.89
C VAL A 294 15.02 -4.57 5.06
N GLY A 295 14.18 -5.24 5.84
CA GLY A 295 14.57 -6.01 7.01
C GLY A 295 13.40 -6.86 7.52
N GLU A 296 13.54 -7.53 8.65
CA GLU A 296 12.50 -8.45 9.16
C GLU A 296 11.14 -7.78 9.37
N THR A 297 11.12 -6.53 9.80
CA THR A 297 9.89 -5.77 10.07
C THR A 297 9.41 -4.95 8.86
N ARG A 298 10.15 -4.94 7.74
CA ARG A 298 9.88 -4.07 6.58
C ARG A 298 10.24 -4.80 5.30
N LYS A 299 9.23 -5.34 4.61
CA LYS A 299 9.41 -6.04 3.34
C LYS A 299 8.18 -5.83 2.47
N PRO A 300 8.33 -5.75 1.15
CA PRO A 300 7.18 -5.67 0.27
C PRO A 300 6.41 -7.00 0.22
N THR A 301 5.10 -6.93 -0.02
CA THR A 301 4.27 -8.06 -0.46
C THR A 301 4.32 -8.17 -1.98
N CYS A 302 4.08 -9.37 -2.52
CA CYS A 302 4.08 -9.55 -3.97
C CYS A 302 2.77 -9.07 -4.59
N LEU A 303 2.82 -8.52 -5.81
CA LEU A 303 1.63 -8.33 -6.62
C LEU A 303 1.26 -9.64 -7.32
N PRO A 304 -0.03 -10.01 -7.39
CA PRO A 304 -0.47 -11.24 -8.02
C PRO A 304 -0.22 -11.19 -9.54
N PRO A 305 0.11 -12.32 -10.19
CA PRO A 305 0.08 -12.43 -11.64
C PRO A 305 -1.37 -12.36 -12.16
N LYS A 306 -1.55 -12.08 -13.45
CA LYS A 306 -2.87 -12.18 -14.10
C LYS A 306 -3.34 -13.62 -14.11
N ALA A 307 -4.66 -13.84 -14.06
CA ALA A 307 -5.25 -15.18 -13.96
C ALA A 307 -4.65 -15.97 -12.79
N PHE A 308 -4.59 -15.33 -11.62
CA PHE A 308 -3.94 -15.91 -10.44
C PHE A 308 -4.62 -17.20 -9.97
N GLY A 309 -5.91 -17.35 -10.29
CA GLY A 309 -6.66 -18.58 -10.03
C GLY A 309 -7.10 -18.70 -8.57
N LEU A 310 -7.57 -17.60 -7.97
CA LEU A 310 -8.14 -17.63 -6.63
C LEU A 310 -9.41 -18.49 -6.62
N GLU A 311 -9.41 -19.52 -5.79
CA GLU A 311 -10.54 -20.44 -5.63
C GLU A 311 -11.53 -19.90 -4.58
N ASP A 312 -12.82 -20.16 -4.80
CA ASP A 312 -13.85 -19.83 -3.81
C ASP A 312 -13.55 -20.54 -2.47
N GLY A 313 -13.65 -19.79 -1.36
CA GLY A 313 -13.29 -20.30 -0.04
C GLY A 313 -11.80 -20.29 0.27
N ALA A 314 -10.92 -19.86 -0.66
CA ALA A 314 -9.50 -19.74 -0.40
C ALA A 314 -9.23 -18.88 0.85
N SER A 315 -8.32 -19.35 1.70
CA SER A 315 -7.97 -18.66 2.94
C SER A 315 -7.20 -17.37 2.64
N MET A 316 -7.72 -16.26 3.15
CA MET A 316 -7.12 -14.93 3.07
C MET A 316 -6.79 -14.41 4.47
N VAL A 317 -5.84 -13.48 4.53
CA VAL A 317 -5.56 -12.75 5.76
C VAL A 317 -5.69 -11.26 5.52
N VAL A 318 -6.45 -10.60 6.38
CA VAL A 318 -6.51 -9.15 6.48
C VAL A 318 -5.76 -8.70 7.73
N THR A 319 -5.04 -7.59 7.66
CA THR A 319 -4.34 -7.01 8.81
C THR A 319 -4.56 -5.51 8.91
N GLY A 320 -4.52 -4.99 10.13
CA GLY A 320 -4.69 -3.56 10.37
C GLY A 320 -4.84 -3.18 11.84
N TRP A 321 -5.05 -1.89 12.07
CA TRP A 321 -5.28 -1.28 13.39
C TRP A 321 -6.66 -0.64 13.49
N GLY A 322 -7.57 -1.00 12.59
CA GLY A 322 -8.94 -0.54 12.61
C GLY A 322 -9.69 -0.99 13.86
N TYR A 323 -10.98 -0.72 13.85
CA TYR A 323 -11.82 -0.94 15.00
C TYR A 323 -12.01 -2.44 15.25
N LEU A 324 -11.88 -2.85 16.51
CA LEU A 324 -12.12 -4.24 16.91
C LEU A 324 -13.61 -4.61 16.91
N GLU A 325 -14.47 -3.60 16.99
CA GLU A 325 -15.92 -3.71 17.01
C GLU A 325 -16.54 -2.50 16.29
N GLU A 326 -17.75 -2.66 15.75
CA GLU A 326 -18.44 -1.58 15.05
C GLU A 326 -18.67 -0.38 15.99
N ASN A 327 -18.27 0.82 15.56
CA ASN A 327 -18.27 2.04 16.38
C ASN A 327 -17.30 2.02 17.58
N GLY A 328 -16.29 1.15 17.54
CA GLY A 328 -15.20 1.11 18.52
C GLY A 328 -14.12 2.17 18.29
N ASN A 329 -12.93 1.89 18.81
CA ASN A 329 -11.72 2.70 18.61
C ASN A 329 -10.66 1.90 17.85
N VAL A 330 -9.71 2.61 17.24
CA VAL A 330 -8.53 1.99 16.63
C VAL A 330 -7.77 1.12 17.64
N SER A 331 -7.32 -0.04 17.20
CA SER A 331 -6.52 -0.94 18.03
C SER A 331 -5.12 -0.36 18.28
N PRO A 332 -4.59 -0.40 19.53
CA PRO A 332 -3.23 0.02 19.82
C PRO A 332 -2.17 -0.97 19.29
N SER A 333 -2.53 -2.23 19.06
CA SER A 333 -1.68 -3.29 18.49
C SER A 333 -2.21 -3.74 17.13
N LEU A 334 -1.30 -4.15 16.24
CA LEU A 334 -1.65 -4.70 14.93
C LEU A 334 -2.48 -5.97 15.12
N GLN A 335 -3.58 -6.08 14.37
CA GLN A 335 -4.45 -7.24 14.37
C GLN A 335 -4.33 -8.00 13.05
N LYS A 336 -4.69 -9.28 13.09
CA LYS A 336 -4.93 -10.09 11.89
C LYS A 336 -6.27 -10.80 11.96
N GLY A 337 -6.93 -10.96 10.81
CA GLY A 337 -8.15 -11.75 10.64
C GLY A 337 -7.99 -12.76 9.52
N ASN A 338 -8.29 -14.04 9.79
CA ASN A 338 -8.35 -15.07 8.76
C ASN A 338 -9.78 -15.15 8.23
N ILE A 339 -9.95 -14.98 6.93
CA ILE A 339 -11.27 -14.93 6.28
C ILE A 339 -11.24 -15.68 4.94
N PRO A 340 -12.33 -16.38 4.56
CA PRO A 340 -12.39 -17.04 3.27
C PRO A 340 -12.78 -16.07 2.16
N LEU A 341 -12.31 -16.31 0.94
CA LEU A 341 -12.82 -15.66 -0.26
C LEU A 341 -14.27 -16.07 -0.51
N ILE A 342 -15.11 -15.11 -0.84
CA ILE A 342 -16.51 -15.32 -1.26
C ILE A 342 -16.58 -15.13 -2.78
N SER A 343 -17.25 -16.06 -3.44
CA SER A 343 -17.42 -16.00 -4.89
C SER A 343 -18.15 -14.73 -5.32
N GLN A 344 -17.77 -14.23 -6.49
CA GLN A 344 -18.36 -13.03 -7.07
C GLN A 344 -19.89 -13.18 -7.24
N SER A 345 -20.36 -14.37 -7.64
CA SER A 345 -21.78 -14.64 -7.87
C SER A 345 -22.60 -14.63 -6.57
N VAL A 346 -22.03 -15.14 -5.47
CA VAL A 346 -22.66 -15.08 -4.15
C VAL A 346 -22.71 -13.62 -3.66
N CYS A 347 -21.60 -12.89 -3.77
CA CYS A 347 -21.52 -11.54 -3.26
C CYS A 347 -22.40 -10.54 -4.04
N SER A 348 -22.48 -10.70 -5.36
CA SER A 348 -23.36 -9.90 -6.24
C SER A 348 -24.82 -10.36 -6.25
N SER A 349 -25.19 -11.34 -5.43
CA SER A 349 -26.59 -11.75 -5.31
C SER A 349 -27.44 -10.62 -4.70
N PRO A 350 -28.74 -10.50 -5.06
CA PRO A 350 -29.62 -9.43 -4.57
C PRO A 350 -29.77 -9.40 -3.05
N THR A 351 -29.56 -10.53 -2.37
CA THR A 351 -29.66 -10.65 -0.91
C THR A 351 -28.43 -10.14 -0.16
N ILE A 352 -27.30 -9.98 -0.85
CA ILE A 352 -26.02 -9.54 -0.28
C ILE A 352 -25.76 -8.09 -0.65
N TYR A 353 -25.18 -7.84 -1.83
CA TYR A 353 -24.90 -6.48 -2.31
C TYR A 353 -25.44 -6.18 -3.71
N GLY A 354 -25.98 -7.18 -4.41
CA GLY A 354 -26.60 -6.99 -5.72
C GLY A 354 -25.66 -6.33 -6.74
N SER A 355 -26.19 -5.35 -7.48
CA SER A 355 -25.47 -4.64 -8.54
C SER A 355 -24.42 -3.63 -8.06
N MET A 356 -24.19 -3.52 -6.74
CA MET A 356 -23.11 -2.68 -6.20
C MET A 356 -21.73 -3.32 -6.41
N ILE A 357 -21.67 -4.65 -6.53
CA ILE A 357 -20.42 -5.39 -6.70
C ILE A 357 -20.02 -5.41 -8.18
N THR A 358 -18.87 -4.81 -8.48
CA THR A 358 -18.25 -4.81 -9.82
C THR A 358 -17.16 -5.89 -9.90
N GLN A 359 -16.70 -6.28 -11.10
CA GLN A 359 -15.60 -7.27 -11.23
C GLN A 359 -14.25 -6.75 -10.69
N ARG A 360 -14.14 -5.44 -10.45
CA ARG A 360 -12.99 -4.78 -9.83
C ARG A 360 -13.02 -4.88 -8.30
N MET A 361 -14.00 -5.58 -7.75
CA MET A 361 -14.16 -5.82 -6.31
C MET A 361 -14.07 -7.33 -6.02
N LEU A 362 -13.61 -7.66 -4.83
CA LEU A 362 -13.61 -8.98 -4.21
C LEU A 362 -14.41 -8.93 -2.91
N CYS A 363 -15.02 -10.03 -2.51
CA CYS A 363 -15.63 -10.17 -1.20
C CYS A 363 -14.92 -11.26 -0.41
N ALA A 364 -14.66 -11.01 0.86
CA ALA A 364 -14.07 -11.99 1.75
C ALA A 364 -14.68 -11.83 3.15
N GLY A 365 -14.83 -12.93 3.87
CA GLY A 365 -15.47 -12.94 5.17
C GLY A 365 -16.37 -14.15 5.37
N PHE A 366 -16.97 -14.23 6.55
CA PHE A 366 -17.95 -15.26 6.89
C PHE A 366 -19.36 -14.72 6.68
N MET A 367 -20.22 -15.49 6.01
CA MET A 367 -21.59 -15.07 5.73
C MET A 367 -22.44 -14.95 7.00
N GLU A 368 -22.08 -15.68 8.06
CA GLU A 368 -22.74 -15.57 9.37
C GLU A 368 -22.29 -14.34 10.18
N GLY A 369 -21.41 -13.49 9.64
CA GLY A 369 -20.61 -12.55 10.43
C GLY A 369 -19.45 -13.27 11.14
N LYS A 370 -18.74 -12.58 12.05
CA LYS A 370 -17.64 -13.02 12.96
C LYS A 370 -16.38 -12.16 12.83
N VAL A 371 -15.66 -12.31 11.72
CA VAL A 371 -14.37 -11.65 11.47
C VAL A 371 -14.50 -10.85 10.19
N ASP A 372 -14.13 -9.58 10.25
CA ASP A 372 -14.24 -8.64 9.14
C ASP A 372 -13.21 -7.51 9.30
N ALA A 373 -12.91 -6.81 8.20
CA ALA A 373 -12.20 -5.54 8.28
C ALA A 373 -13.17 -4.44 8.73
N CYS A 374 -12.68 -3.45 9.47
CA CYS A 374 -13.55 -2.40 10.00
C CYS A 374 -12.97 -0.99 9.76
N GLN A 375 -13.60 0.04 10.32
CA GLN A 375 -13.14 1.42 10.15
C GLN A 375 -11.68 1.57 10.62
N GLY A 376 -10.85 2.21 9.80
CA GLY A 376 -9.40 2.33 10.03
C GLY A 376 -8.56 1.27 9.31
N ASP A 377 -9.15 0.12 8.92
CA ASP A 377 -8.44 -0.88 8.11
C ASP A 377 -8.44 -0.55 6.61
N SER A 378 -9.27 0.42 6.18
CA SER A 378 -9.31 0.97 4.83
C SER A 378 -7.93 1.13 4.21
N GLY A 379 -7.74 0.64 2.98
CA GLY A 379 -6.45 0.66 2.30
C GLY A 379 -5.46 -0.43 2.73
N GLY A 380 -5.75 -1.15 3.81
CA GLY A 380 -4.96 -2.27 4.31
C GLY A 380 -4.94 -3.48 3.37
N PRO A 381 -3.98 -4.40 3.56
CA PRO A 381 -3.83 -5.60 2.75
C PRO A 381 -4.93 -6.64 2.99
N LEU A 382 -5.43 -7.23 1.90
CA LEU A 382 -5.95 -8.59 1.89
C LEU A 382 -4.93 -9.46 1.14
N VAL A 383 -4.31 -10.40 1.83
CA VAL A 383 -3.22 -11.23 1.28
C VAL A 383 -3.57 -12.71 1.25
N HIS A 384 -3.07 -13.37 0.21
CA HIS A 384 -3.17 -14.81 0.01
C HIS A 384 -1.79 -15.44 -0.01
N PHE A 385 -1.61 -16.55 0.72
CA PHE A 385 -0.38 -17.32 0.69
C PHE A 385 -0.45 -18.39 -0.39
N THR A 386 0.47 -18.33 -1.36
CA THR A 386 0.72 -19.44 -2.29
C THR A 386 1.77 -20.37 -1.72
N SER A 387 2.17 -21.41 -2.46
CA SER A 387 3.17 -22.41 -2.04
C SER A 387 4.48 -21.85 -1.46
N SER A 388 4.82 -20.58 -1.70
CA SER A 388 6.04 -19.97 -1.16
C SER A 388 5.94 -18.50 -0.74
N ARG A 389 4.91 -17.75 -1.12
CA ARG A 389 4.87 -16.29 -0.95
C ARG A 389 3.49 -15.74 -0.66
N TRP A 390 3.46 -14.64 0.07
CA TRP A 390 2.27 -13.81 0.25
C TRP A 390 2.10 -12.82 -0.90
N ASN A 391 0.87 -12.75 -1.41
CA ASN A 391 0.48 -11.90 -2.52
C ASN A 391 -0.67 -10.98 -2.09
N LEU A 392 -0.58 -9.70 -2.44
CA LEU A 392 -1.63 -8.70 -2.21
C LEU A 392 -2.76 -8.88 -3.23
N VAL A 393 -3.78 -9.63 -2.87
CA VAL A 393 -4.90 -9.94 -3.77
C VAL A 393 -6.02 -8.90 -3.69
N GLY A 394 -6.13 -8.21 -2.56
CA GLY A 394 -7.13 -7.18 -2.35
C GLY A 394 -6.64 -6.01 -1.49
N VAL A 395 -7.37 -4.90 -1.57
CA VAL A 395 -7.19 -3.71 -0.73
C VAL A 395 -8.50 -3.43 -0.01
N VAL A 396 -8.50 -3.30 1.32
CA VAL A 396 -9.71 -3.02 2.11
C VAL A 396 -10.39 -1.75 1.57
N SER A 397 -11.66 -1.84 1.19
CA SER A 397 -12.37 -0.74 0.53
C SER A 397 -13.62 -0.31 1.31
N TRP A 398 -14.64 -1.17 1.41
CA TRP A 398 -15.90 -0.82 2.07
C TRP A 398 -16.66 -2.04 2.60
N GLY A 399 -17.71 -1.80 3.38
CA GLY A 399 -18.63 -2.81 3.91
C GLY A 399 -19.83 -2.13 4.55
N VAL A 400 -20.93 -2.86 4.76
CA VAL A 400 -22.10 -2.35 5.50
C VAL A 400 -21.99 -2.81 6.96
N GLY A 401 -21.55 -1.90 7.83
CA GLY A 401 -21.15 -2.25 9.19
C GLY A 401 -19.86 -3.06 9.19
N CYS A 402 -19.57 -3.72 10.31
CA CYS A 402 -18.45 -4.65 10.43
C CYS A 402 -18.92 -5.98 10.99
N ALA A 403 -18.54 -7.09 10.34
CA ALA A 403 -18.83 -8.46 10.77
C ALA A 403 -20.33 -8.78 10.93
N ARG A 404 -21.19 -8.10 10.17
CA ARG A 404 -22.64 -8.34 10.16
C ARG A 404 -23.00 -9.55 9.30
N GLU A 405 -24.06 -10.25 9.68
CA GLU A 405 -24.60 -11.36 8.90
C GLU A 405 -24.93 -10.89 7.47
N ARG A 406 -24.54 -11.68 6.46
CA ARG A 406 -24.80 -11.44 5.03
C ARG A 406 -24.26 -10.10 4.50
N ARG A 407 -23.27 -9.52 5.19
CA ARG A 407 -22.58 -8.28 4.81
C ARG A 407 -21.07 -8.47 4.96
N PRO A 408 -20.44 -9.28 4.09
CA PRO A 408 -18.99 -9.46 4.13
C PRO A 408 -18.26 -8.18 3.73
N GLY A 409 -16.98 -8.09 4.08
CA GLY A 409 -16.10 -7.01 3.63
C GLY A 409 -15.88 -7.04 2.11
N VAL A 410 -15.82 -5.85 1.51
CA VAL A 410 -15.55 -5.63 0.08
C VAL A 410 -14.19 -4.98 -0.09
N TYR A 411 -13.41 -5.55 -1.02
CA TYR A 411 -12.01 -5.20 -1.26
C TYR A 411 -11.83 -4.84 -2.73
N SER A 412 -10.94 -3.91 -3.06
CA SER A 412 -10.55 -3.67 -4.45
C SER A 412 -9.73 -4.86 -4.95
N ASN A 413 -10.10 -5.42 -6.11
CA ASN A 413 -9.41 -6.54 -6.75
C ASN A 413 -8.10 -6.06 -7.37
N VAL A 414 -6.96 -6.41 -6.75
CA VAL A 414 -5.64 -5.95 -7.21
C VAL A 414 -5.30 -6.48 -8.59
N GLU A 415 -5.76 -7.69 -8.95
CA GLU A 415 -5.51 -8.28 -10.26
C GLU A 415 -6.09 -7.41 -11.40
N GLU A 416 -7.26 -6.80 -11.17
CA GLU A 416 -7.91 -5.90 -12.14
C GLU A 416 -7.25 -4.51 -12.18
N MET A 417 -6.45 -4.16 -11.16
CA MET A 417 -5.76 -2.88 -11.05
C MET A 417 -4.29 -2.92 -11.48
N LEU A 418 -3.74 -4.11 -11.80
CA LEU A 418 -2.32 -4.28 -12.15
C LEU A 418 -1.86 -3.35 -13.28
N ASN A 419 -2.69 -3.17 -14.31
CA ASN A 419 -2.38 -2.28 -15.43
C ASN A 419 -2.09 -0.85 -14.95
N TRP A 420 -2.95 -0.37 -14.04
CA TRP A 420 -2.82 0.96 -13.46
C TRP A 420 -1.60 1.04 -12.53
N ILE A 421 -1.44 0.07 -11.64
CA ILE A 421 -0.34 0.01 -10.66
C ILE A 421 1.03 0.05 -11.37
N TYR A 422 1.26 -0.85 -12.33
CA TYR A 422 2.55 -0.91 -13.02
C TYR A 422 2.83 0.35 -13.86
N THR A 423 1.81 0.90 -14.52
CA THR A 423 1.97 2.15 -15.29
C THR A 423 2.34 3.33 -14.39
N VAL A 424 1.73 3.43 -13.19
CA VAL A 424 2.07 4.48 -12.23
C VAL A 424 3.50 4.34 -11.74
N ILE A 425 3.91 3.12 -11.36
CA ILE A 425 5.27 2.84 -10.89
C ILE A 425 6.30 3.19 -11.97
N GLU A 426 6.07 2.79 -13.22
CA GLU A 426 6.99 3.05 -14.33
C GLU A 426 7.10 4.54 -14.67
N LYS A 427 5.98 5.27 -14.75
CA LYS A 427 5.98 6.69 -15.14
C LYS A 427 6.40 7.65 -14.02
N ASN A 428 6.52 7.16 -12.79
CA ASN A 428 6.88 7.97 -11.62
C ASN A 428 8.02 7.33 -10.82
N PRO A 429 9.20 7.05 -11.42
CA PRO A 429 10.27 6.29 -10.76
C PRO A 429 10.84 6.93 -9.49
#